data_AF-A0A485LBM8-F1
#
_entry.id   AF-A0A485LBM8-F1
#
_cell.length_a   1.000
_cell.length_b   1.000
_cell.length_c   1.000
_cell.angle_alpha   90.00
_cell.angle_beta   90.00
_cell.angle_gamma   90.00
#
_symmetry.space_group_name_H-M   'P 1'
#
loop_
_entity.id
_entity.type
_entity.pdbx_description
1 polymer ?
#
loop_
_entity_poly.entity_id
_entity_poly.type
_entity_poly.pdbx_seq_one_letter_code
_entity_poly.pdbx_strand_id
1 'polypeptide(L)'
;MLPHAYTVPAFSTMAPSDIAATLRSTIDETTFDLNAFEDDLADPAAEFTWASVMDRLEIINDPLERLWRVVIHLTNVINSPELRAVETAMQAEVVALQNRCMQSPAIFHAMAALRASDEAVTYTVEQTRILHRAIHHAIITGVALVENERDRFNARSLRLTQLSMAFSNNVLDALNEFALVVHDKAELDGVPEEALALYAQNAVAAGFEDASFETGPWKVTLDRPCYLPIVKYCAYRPLREAIFRAYIAIASVPPHDNKAVVQEILQLRHAQARELGFDSYAELSLATKMAPSVSAVDEMVESLRSRCFDVSKAEIESLQAYASAHGQSDLLQPWDIAFWFGQLLLPSERLRKDAFDIDEEAMKAYFPLDRVLDGLFDLVSQLFGVRIVATQGIVDTWHRDVTFYEMRTVDEPGEPVIAGFYLDLFLRPGQKQNGSWIEVLSSRTSVLGTEKTPVRVPVYCLMLNLPTAMDKGPTLLSFSDVKALFNVFGYGLRMSLTQANYTASSRPSGVEWDCADMPGAFMSKFWGERGWWKMNCISV
;
A
#
# COMPACT_ATOMS: atom_id res chain seq x y z
N MET A 1 17.31 21.16 -15.61
CA MET A 1 17.34 19.95 -14.77
C MET A 1 16.02 19.95 -14.00
N LEU A 2 15.25 18.88 -14.04
CA LEU A 2 13.95 18.83 -13.37
C LEU A 2 14.14 18.98 -11.85
N PRO A 3 13.26 19.69 -11.11
CA PRO A 3 13.41 19.91 -9.66
C PRO A 3 13.51 18.62 -8.83
N HIS A 4 13.01 17.51 -9.37
CA HIS A 4 13.06 16.17 -8.76
C HIS A 4 14.19 15.28 -9.31
N ALA A 5 15.04 15.77 -10.22
CA ALA A 5 16.02 14.93 -10.92
C ALA A 5 17.04 14.24 -9.98
N TYR A 6 17.26 14.78 -8.78
CA TYR A 6 18.14 14.16 -7.77
C TYR A 6 17.41 13.22 -6.80
N THR A 7 16.08 13.18 -6.83
CA THR A 7 15.26 12.34 -5.95
C THR A 7 14.67 11.11 -6.65
N VAL A 8 14.58 11.17 -7.98
CA VAL A 8 14.10 10.06 -8.81
C VAL A 8 15.20 8.98 -8.94
N PRO A 9 14.90 7.71 -8.63
CA PRO A 9 15.84 6.60 -8.86
C PRO A 9 16.06 6.32 -10.35
N ALA A 10 17.28 5.92 -10.72
CA ALA A 10 17.61 5.43 -12.05
C ALA A 10 17.34 3.92 -12.16
N PHE A 11 16.06 3.53 -12.19
CA PHE A 11 15.63 2.12 -12.15
C PHE A 11 16.32 1.22 -13.19
N SER A 12 16.53 1.71 -14.42
CA SER A 12 17.16 0.97 -15.51
C SER A 12 18.63 0.60 -15.26
N THR A 13 19.31 1.28 -14.34
CA THR A 13 20.71 1.01 -13.98
C THR A 13 20.87 0.26 -12.67
N MET A 14 19.77 0.00 -11.94
CA MET A 14 19.78 -0.72 -10.66
C MET A 14 19.70 -2.23 -10.86
N ALA A 15 20.77 -2.84 -11.36
CA ALA A 15 20.86 -4.29 -11.46
C ALA A 15 20.91 -4.95 -10.06
N PRO A 16 20.18 -6.04 -9.80
CA PRO A 16 20.21 -6.72 -8.50
C PRO A 16 21.63 -7.06 -7.99
N SER A 17 22.56 -7.38 -8.91
CA SER A 17 23.96 -7.65 -8.59
C SER A 17 24.68 -6.48 -7.92
N ASP A 18 24.29 -5.25 -8.25
CA ASP A 18 24.99 -4.03 -7.86
C ASP A 18 24.31 -3.37 -6.64
N ILE A 19 23.02 -3.66 -6.42
CA ILE A 19 22.24 -3.14 -5.30
C ILE A 19 22.88 -3.52 -3.96
N ALA A 20 23.28 -4.78 -3.78
CA ALA A 20 23.86 -5.24 -2.51
C ALA A 20 25.20 -4.54 -2.19
N ALA A 21 26.06 -4.35 -3.20
CA ALA A 21 27.33 -3.64 -3.03
C ALA A 21 27.11 -2.16 -2.69
N THR A 22 26.18 -1.52 -3.39
CA THR A 22 25.79 -0.12 -3.14
C THR A 22 25.23 0.05 -1.73
N LEU A 23 24.31 -0.84 -1.30
CA LEU A 23 23.76 -0.83 0.06
C LEU A 23 24.83 -0.93 1.13
N ARG A 24 25.80 -1.84 0.99
CA ARG A 24 26.91 -1.96 1.95
C ARG A 24 27.75 -0.68 2.02
N SER A 25 28.09 -0.09 0.87
CA SER A 25 28.80 1.20 0.84
C SER A 25 28.01 2.29 1.57
N THR A 26 26.70 2.38 1.31
CA THR A 26 25.83 3.36 1.98
C THR A 26 25.69 3.07 3.48
N ILE A 27 25.67 1.81 3.90
CA ILE A 27 25.69 1.39 5.31
C ILE A 27 27.00 1.84 5.98
N ASP A 28 28.15 1.63 5.34
CA ASP A 28 29.46 2.04 5.85
C ASP A 28 29.54 3.57 6.00
N GLU A 29 29.11 4.31 4.99
CA GLU A 29 29.02 5.79 5.02
C GLU A 29 28.09 6.28 6.13
N THR A 30 26.87 5.74 6.19
CA THR A 30 25.89 6.12 7.22
C THR A 30 26.40 5.76 8.63
N THR A 31 27.12 4.65 8.77
CA THR A 31 27.74 4.24 10.04
C THR A 31 28.85 5.20 10.44
N PHE A 32 29.69 5.62 9.50
CA PHE A 32 30.73 6.62 9.74
C PHE A 32 30.14 7.96 10.20
N ASP A 33 29.13 8.45 9.48
CA ASP A 33 28.46 9.71 9.81
C ASP A 33 27.73 9.64 11.16
N LEU A 34 27.09 8.50 11.46
CA LEU A 34 26.45 8.25 12.75
C LEU A 34 27.48 8.24 13.89
N ASN A 35 28.63 7.60 13.73
CA ASN A 35 29.69 7.61 14.73
C ASN A 35 30.16 9.04 15.02
N ALA A 36 30.47 9.81 13.96
CA ALA A 36 30.91 11.19 14.09
C ALA A 36 29.83 12.07 14.75
N PHE A 37 28.56 11.83 14.45
CA PHE A 37 27.45 12.53 15.08
C PHE A 37 27.32 12.18 16.57
N GLU A 38 27.43 10.91 16.93
CA GLU A 38 27.40 10.48 18.33
C GLU A 38 28.58 11.05 19.13
N ASP A 39 29.78 11.08 18.54
CA ASP A 39 30.98 11.67 19.14
C ASP A 39 30.81 13.17 19.39
N ASP A 40 30.30 13.91 18.39
CA ASP A 40 30.04 15.35 18.53
C ASP A 40 28.97 15.65 19.59
N LEU A 41 27.94 14.81 19.71
CA LEU A 41 26.91 14.96 20.74
C LEU A 41 27.40 14.58 22.14
N ALA A 42 28.44 13.75 22.24
CA ALA A 42 29.02 13.32 23.50
C ALA A 42 30.06 14.30 24.07
N ASP A 43 30.51 15.30 23.29
CA ASP A 43 31.41 16.35 23.76
C ASP A 43 30.73 17.16 24.89
N PRO A 44 31.35 17.28 26.09
CA PRO A 44 30.82 18.12 27.17
C PRO A 44 30.64 19.60 26.80
N ALA A 45 31.31 20.09 25.76
CA ALA A 45 31.19 21.45 25.23
C ALA A 45 30.17 21.57 24.09
N ALA A 46 29.48 20.48 23.71
CA ALA A 46 28.48 20.49 22.64
C ALA A 46 27.31 21.44 22.96
N GLU A 47 27.01 22.33 22.03
CA GLU A 47 25.80 23.15 22.07
C GLU A 47 24.70 22.47 21.26
N PHE A 48 23.63 22.04 21.94
CA PHE A 48 22.49 21.43 21.27
C PHE A 48 21.57 22.50 20.72
N THR A 49 21.50 22.56 19.39
CA THR A 49 20.53 23.35 18.62
C THR A 49 19.70 22.43 17.72
N TRP A 50 18.55 22.90 17.23
CA TRP A 50 17.73 22.16 16.27
C TRP A 50 18.54 21.66 15.07
N ALA A 51 19.38 22.51 14.49
CA ALA A 51 20.20 22.18 13.34
C ALA A 51 21.25 21.10 13.66
N SER A 52 21.93 21.23 14.81
CA SER A 52 22.98 20.29 15.21
C SER A 52 22.46 18.88 15.53
N VAL A 53 21.18 18.75 15.92
CA VAL A 53 20.58 17.48 16.33
C VAL A 53 19.58 16.97 15.30
N MET A 54 18.49 17.70 15.06
CA MET A 54 17.34 17.21 14.29
C MET A 54 17.60 17.28 12.79
N ASP A 55 18.16 18.39 12.28
CA ASP A 55 18.47 18.50 10.85
C ASP A 55 19.61 17.54 10.48
N ARG A 56 20.64 17.46 11.33
CA ARG A 56 21.75 16.49 11.14
C ARG A 56 21.27 15.04 11.16
N LEU A 57 20.35 14.69 12.06
CA LEU A 57 19.75 13.36 12.09
C LEU A 57 18.97 13.05 10.79
N GLU A 58 18.26 14.02 10.22
CA GLU A 58 17.59 13.86 8.93
C GLU A 58 18.60 13.65 7.78
N ILE A 59 19.70 14.41 7.77
CA ILE A 59 20.78 14.31 6.76
C ILE A 59 21.43 12.92 6.77
N ILE A 60 21.76 12.41 7.96
CA ILE A 60 22.46 11.12 8.09
C ILE A 60 21.56 9.95 7.69
N ASN A 61 20.27 10.00 8.01
CA ASN A 61 19.36 8.88 7.75
C ASN A 61 18.90 8.78 6.29
N ASP A 62 18.81 9.90 5.57
CA ASP A 62 18.17 9.96 4.26
C ASP A 62 18.78 9.03 3.18
N PRO A 63 20.12 8.93 3.02
CA PRO A 63 20.72 8.12 1.96
C PRO A 63 20.33 6.65 2.04
N LEU A 64 20.49 6.04 3.22
CA LEU A 64 20.15 4.64 3.44
C LEU A 64 18.63 4.41 3.41
N GLU A 65 17.84 5.30 4.03
CA GLU A 65 16.38 5.17 4.03
C GLU A 65 15.82 5.20 2.61
N ARG A 66 16.31 6.12 1.77
CA ARG A 66 15.87 6.25 0.37
C ARG A 66 16.28 5.05 -0.47
N LEU A 67 17.52 4.60 -0.37
CA LEU A 67 17.99 3.44 -1.14
C LEU A 67 17.24 2.17 -0.73
N TRP A 68 17.05 1.95 0.57
CA TRP A 68 16.31 0.79 1.06
C TRP A 68 14.84 0.81 0.61
N ARG A 69 14.17 1.97 0.63
CA ARG A 69 12.81 2.13 0.11
C ARG A 69 12.70 1.73 -1.36
N VAL A 70 13.71 2.04 -2.19
CA VAL A 70 13.73 1.63 -3.60
C VAL A 70 13.83 0.10 -3.74
N VAL A 71 14.65 -0.56 -2.92
CA VAL A 71 14.79 -2.03 -2.93
C VAL A 71 13.48 -2.72 -2.53
N ILE A 72 12.84 -2.24 -1.45
CA ILE A 72 11.53 -2.74 -1.01
C ILE A 72 10.49 -2.51 -2.10
N HIS A 73 10.48 -1.31 -2.72
CA HIS A 73 9.57 -0.99 -3.81
C HIS A 73 9.70 -1.99 -4.97
N LEU A 74 10.92 -2.21 -5.48
CA LEU A 74 11.15 -3.14 -6.59
C LEU A 74 10.72 -4.57 -6.23
N THR A 75 10.98 -4.99 -4.99
CA THR A 75 10.54 -6.30 -4.50
C THR A 75 9.01 -6.42 -4.48
N ASN A 76 8.28 -5.32 -4.26
CA ASN A 76 6.83 -5.31 -4.25
C ASN A 76 6.20 -5.23 -5.66
N VAL A 77 6.87 -4.63 -6.65
CA VAL A 77 6.25 -4.33 -7.96
C VAL A 77 6.82 -5.10 -9.16
N ILE A 78 8.04 -5.60 -9.04
CA ILE A 78 8.75 -6.43 -10.03
C ILE A 78 9.56 -7.54 -9.33
N ASN A 79 8.92 -8.25 -8.41
CA ASN A 79 9.51 -9.30 -7.60
C ASN A 79 10.28 -10.34 -8.44
N SER A 80 11.49 -10.69 -8.01
CA SER A 80 12.31 -11.74 -8.63
C SER A 80 13.12 -12.49 -7.56
N PRO A 81 13.57 -13.74 -7.83
CA PRO A 81 14.44 -14.49 -6.92
C PRO A 81 15.72 -13.73 -6.54
N GLU A 82 16.30 -13.00 -7.49
CA GLU A 82 17.51 -12.20 -7.30
C GLU A 82 17.25 -11.01 -6.35
N LEU A 83 16.14 -10.29 -6.52
CA LEU A 83 15.74 -9.20 -5.62
C LEU A 83 15.44 -9.73 -4.21
N ARG A 84 14.72 -10.84 -4.08
CA ARG A 84 14.46 -11.49 -2.78
C ARG A 84 15.76 -11.88 -2.08
N ALA A 85 16.75 -12.37 -2.82
CA ALA A 85 18.06 -12.73 -2.27
C ALA A 85 18.82 -11.50 -1.75
N VAL A 86 18.78 -10.38 -2.48
CA VAL A 86 19.37 -9.10 -2.05
C VAL A 86 18.69 -8.57 -0.79
N GLU A 87 17.36 -8.51 -0.78
CA GLU A 87 16.60 -8.07 0.40
C GLU A 87 16.92 -8.93 1.62
N THR A 88 16.89 -10.26 1.47
CA THR A 88 17.20 -11.21 2.54
C THR A 88 18.61 -11.02 3.09
N ALA A 89 19.60 -10.83 2.20
CA ALA A 89 20.99 -10.64 2.60
C ALA A 89 21.22 -9.32 3.33
N MET A 90 20.54 -8.24 2.92
CA MET A 90 20.80 -6.88 3.41
C MET A 90 19.91 -6.44 4.55
N GLN A 91 18.73 -7.03 4.71
CA GLN A 91 17.76 -6.60 5.70
C GLN A 91 18.33 -6.58 7.13
N ALA A 92 19.11 -7.59 7.51
CA ALA A 92 19.68 -7.64 8.86
C ALA A 92 20.62 -6.48 9.14
N GLU A 93 21.48 -6.13 8.17
CA GLU A 93 22.44 -5.02 8.28
C GLU A 93 21.71 -3.67 8.32
N VAL A 94 20.72 -3.46 7.44
CA VAL A 94 19.92 -2.23 7.39
C VAL A 94 19.13 -2.03 8.68
N VAL A 95 18.41 -3.05 9.15
CA VAL A 95 17.59 -2.98 10.37
C VAL A 95 18.48 -2.77 11.60
N ALA A 96 19.67 -3.38 11.65
CA ALA A 96 20.61 -3.17 12.74
C ALA A 96 21.05 -1.70 12.84
N LEU A 97 21.41 -1.08 11.72
CA LEU A 97 21.82 0.33 11.72
C LEU A 97 20.67 1.28 12.05
N GLN A 98 19.47 1.02 11.51
CA GLN A 98 18.27 1.79 11.85
C GLN A 98 17.95 1.70 13.35
N ASN A 99 17.99 0.51 13.94
CA ASN A 99 17.78 0.33 15.38
C ASN A 99 18.86 1.02 16.20
N ARG A 100 20.13 0.93 15.78
CA ARG A 100 21.24 1.64 16.45
C ARG A 100 21.00 3.14 16.49
N CYS A 101 20.62 3.75 15.37
CA CYS A 101 20.30 5.17 15.30
C CYS A 101 19.13 5.55 16.23
N MET A 102 18.02 4.79 16.19
CA MET A 102 16.85 5.03 17.04
C MET A 102 17.11 4.81 18.55
N GLN A 103 18.04 3.93 18.89
CA GLN A 103 18.38 3.56 20.27
C GLN A 103 19.67 4.21 20.77
N SER A 104 20.21 5.20 20.04
CA SER A 104 21.42 5.91 20.44
C SER A 104 21.15 6.74 21.71
N PRO A 105 21.83 6.45 22.83
CA PRO A 105 21.66 7.22 24.05
C PRO A 105 22.08 8.69 23.90
N ALA A 106 23.12 8.96 23.09
CA ALA A 106 23.61 10.31 22.83
C ALA A 106 22.55 11.14 22.08
N ILE A 107 21.98 10.60 21.00
CA ILE A 107 20.92 11.26 20.23
C ILE A 107 19.67 11.46 21.10
N PHE A 108 19.28 10.45 21.87
CA PHE A 108 18.14 10.56 22.79
C PHE A 108 18.34 11.64 23.86
N HIS A 109 19.54 11.70 24.46
CA HIS A 109 19.88 12.73 25.43
C HIS A 109 19.84 14.13 24.81
N ALA A 110 20.41 14.30 23.61
CA ALA A 110 20.39 15.55 22.89
C ALA A 110 18.95 16.01 22.57
N MET A 111 18.08 15.11 22.10
CA MET A 111 16.66 15.42 21.90
C MET A 111 15.95 15.82 23.20
N ALA A 112 16.21 15.10 24.30
CA ALA A 112 15.63 15.43 25.60
C ALA A 112 16.11 16.79 26.12
N ALA A 113 17.39 17.12 25.90
CA ALA A 113 17.97 18.40 26.25
C ALA A 113 17.38 19.55 25.40
N LEU A 114 17.22 19.35 24.08
CA LEU A 114 16.51 20.31 23.21
C LEU A 114 15.10 20.60 23.74
N ARG A 115 14.35 19.56 24.11
CA ARG A 115 12.99 19.70 24.65
C ARG A 115 12.96 20.49 25.96
N ALA A 116 14.01 20.39 26.77
CA ALA A 116 14.12 21.07 28.06
C ALA A 116 14.80 22.45 27.98
N SER A 117 15.30 22.85 26.81
CA SER A 117 16.02 24.11 26.61
C SER A 117 15.08 25.33 26.58
N ASP A 118 15.63 26.51 26.85
CA ASP A 118 14.89 27.78 26.70
C ASP A 118 14.49 28.04 25.23
N GLU A 119 15.27 27.54 24.27
CA GLU A 119 14.98 27.66 22.82
C GLU A 119 13.68 26.94 22.44
N ALA A 120 13.30 25.88 23.17
CA ALA A 120 12.10 25.09 22.90
C ALA A 120 10.81 25.93 22.87
N VAL A 121 10.78 27.07 23.58
CA VAL A 121 9.65 28.02 23.59
C VAL A 121 9.46 28.69 22.22
N THR A 122 10.52 28.77 21.42
CA THR A 122 10.51 29.37 20.08
C THR A 122 10.20 28.37 18.97
N TYR A 123 10.19 27.07 19.28
CA TYR A 123 9.91 26.03 18.30
C TYR A 123 8.50 26.14 17.73
N THR A 124 8.41 25.93 16.43
CA THR A 124 7.11 25.84 15.75
C THR A 124 6.30 24.64 16.27
N VAL A 125 5.01 24.64 15.99
CA VAL A 125 4.13 23.49 16.27
C VAL A 125 4.66 22.22 15.60
N GLU A 126 5.18 22.33 14.37
CA GLU A 126 5.78 21.22 13.63
C GLU A 126 7.00 20.66 14.38
N GLN A 127 7.96 21.52 14.75
CA GLN A 127 9.17 21.12 15.46
C GLN A 127 8.85 20.48 16.82
N THR A 128 7.93 21.08 17.58
CA THR A 128 7.48 20.55 18.88
C THR A 128 6.88 19.15 18.71
N ARG A 129 6.04 18.96 17.69
CA ARG A 129 5.43 17.66 17.39
C ARG A 129 6.47 16.63 16.99
N ILE A 130 7.41 16.98 16.10
CA ILE A 130 8.50 16.09 15.67
C ILE A 130 9.32 15.64 16.88
N LEU A 131 9.76 16.58 17.71
CA LEU A 131 10.61 16.29 18.87
C LEU A 131 9.90 15.38 19.87
N HIS A 132 8.64 15.68 20.19
CA HIS A 132 7.82 14.82 21.04
C HIS A 132 7.72 13.40 20.48
N ARG A 133 7.44 13.26 19.18
CA ARG A 133 7.31 11.96 18.53
C ARG A 133 8.63 11.20 18.48
N ALA A 134 9.73 11.86 18.19
CA ALA A 134 11.05 11.24 18.11
C ALA A 134 11.47 10.68 19.47
N ILE A 135 11.31 11.46 20.55
CA ILE A 135 11.57 11.02 21.93
C ILE A 135 10.67 9.85 22.31
N HIS A 136 9.36 9.97 22.05
CA HIS A 136 8.42 8.90 22.36
C HIS A 136 8.73 7.63 21.57
N HIS A 137 9.08 7.76 20.29
CA HIS A 137 9.46 6.63 19.44
C HIS A 137 10.70 5.93 19.96
N ALA A 138 11.75 6.66 20.35
CA ALA A 138 12.96 6.11 20.94
C ALA A 138 12.66 5.29 22.22
N ILE A 139 11.73 5.77 23.06
CA ILE A 139 11.30 5.05 24.27
C ILE A 139 10.64 3.71 23.90
N ILE A 140 9.67 3.72 22.98
CA ILE A 140 8.95 2.50 22.57
C ILE A 140 9.75 1.60 21.61
N THR A 141 10.93 2.03 21.17
CA THR A 141 11.92 1.17 20.49
C THR A 141 13.03 0.71 21.43
N GLY A 142 12.93 1.00 22.73
CA GLY A 142 13.78 0.41 23.75
C GLY A 142 15.08 1.17 24.04
N VAL A 143 15.16 2.48 23.78
CA VAL A 143 16.35 3.30 24.13
C VAL A 143 16.66 3.28 25.63
N ALA A 144 15.65 3.08 26.48
CA ALA A 144 15.79 3.01 27.93
C ALA A 144 16.16 1.61 28.46
N LEU A 145 16.22 0.59 27.59
CA LEU A 145 16.60 -0.77 27.98
C LEU A 145 18.10 -0.86 28.25
N VAL A 146 18.49 -1.66 29.25
CA VAL A 146 19.91 -1.97 29.48
C VAL A 146 20.45 -2.85 28.36
N GLU A 147 21.77 -2.88 28.16
CA GLU A 147 22.41 -3.51 26.99
C GLU A 147 21.91 -4.93 26.67
N ASN A 148 21.86 -5.83 27.68
CA ASN A 148 21.36 -7.20 27.49
C ASN A 148 19.86 -7.26 27.11
N GLU A 149 19.03 -6.39 27.67
CA GLU A 149 17.61 -6.28 27.31
C GLU A 149 17.43 -5.74 25.90
N ARG A 150 18.21 -4.72 25.55
CA ARG A 150 18.23 -4.11 24.22
C ARG A 150 18.66 -5.11 23.14
N ASP A 151 19.66 -5.93 23.38
CA ASP A 151 20.10 -6.96 22.44
C ASP A 151 19.00 -7.99 22.17
N ARG A 152 18.30 -8.44 23.23
CA ARG A 152 17.16 -9.35 23.10
C ARG A 152 16.00 -8.69 22.36
N PHE A 153 15.70 -7.44 22.67
CA PHE A 153 14.67 -6.66 21.98
C PHE A 153 14.99 -6.56 20.48
N ASN A 154 16.23 -6.22 20.13
CA ASN A 154 16.71 -6.10 18.74
C ASN A 154 16.67 -7.43 17.99
N ALA A 155 17.07 -8.54 18.63
CA ALA A 155 16.97 -9.87 18.05
C ALA A 155 15.51 -10.24 17.73
N ARG A 156 14.55 -9.89 18.60
CA ARG A 156 13.13 -10.10 18.33
C ARG A 156 12.60 -9.21 17.21
N SER A 157 13.00 -7.94 17.17
CA SER A 157 12.66 -7.02 16.08
C SER A 157 13.14 -7.57 14.73
N LEU A 158 14.39 -8.02 14.65
CA LEU A 158 14.93 -8.63 13.43
C LEU A 158 14.15 -9.88 13.03
N ARG A 159 13.84 -10.77 13.99
CA ARG A 159 13.06 -11.98 13.74
C ARG A 159 11.65 -11.67 13.25
N LEU A 160 11.00 -10.63 13.80
CA LEU A 160 9.69 -10.17 13.35
C LEU A 160 9.73 -9.67 11.90
N THR A 161 10.77 -8.94 11.50
CA THR A 161 10.92 -8.49 10.11
C THR A 161 11.11 -9.68 9.17
N GLN A 162 11.94 -10.66 9.55
CA GLN A 162 12.12 -11.90 8.77
C GLN A 162 10.81 -12.70 8.64
N LEU A 163 10.04 -12.84 9.73
CA LEU A 163 8.76 -13.53 9.71
C LEU A 163 7.71 -12.79 8.87
N SER A 164 7.73 -11.46 8.87
CA SER A 164 6.84 -10.65 8.03
C SER A 164 7.13 -10.85 6.54
N MET A 165 8.41 -10.90 6.14
CA MET A 165 8.79 -11.26 4.78
C MET A 165 8.37 -12.68 4.42
N ALA A 166 8.67 -13.65 5.29
CA ALA A 166 8.30 -15.05 5.07
C ALA A 166 6.78 -15.20 4.91
N PHE A 167 6.00 -14.49 5.73
CA PHE A 167 4.55 -14.45 5.62
C PHE A 167 4.09 -13.97 4.24
N SER A 168 4.60 -12.81 3.79
CA SER A 168 4.23 -12.22 2.49
C SER A 168 4.66 -13.08 1.31
N ASN A 169 5.88 -13.65 1.35
CA ASN A 169 6.39 -14.54 0.32
C ASN A 169 5.56 -15.83 0.23
N ASN A 170 5.23 -16.46 1.37
CA ASN A 170 4.37 -17.64 1.42
C ASN A 170 2.98 -17.35 0.83
N VAL A 171 2.40 -16.18 1.09
CA VAL A 171 1.11 -15.77 0.48
C VAL A 171 1.23 -15.63 -1.03
N LEU A 172 2.27 -14.94 -1.51
CA LEU A 172 2.50 -14.74 -2.94
C LEU A 172 2.75 -16.07 -3.66
N ASP A 173 3.58 -16.94 -3.08
CA ASP A 173 3.95 -18.23 -3.66
C ASP A 173 2.74 -19.20 -3.65
N ALA A 174 1.96 -19.24 -2.56
CA ALA A 174 0.72 -20.02 -2.50
C ALA A 174 -0.34 -19.56 -3.53
N LEU A 175 -0.44 -18.25 -3.77
CA LEU A 175 -1.31 -17.68 -4.81
C LEU A 175 -0.86 -18.12 -6.22
N ASN A 176 0.45 -18.11 -6.48
CA ASN A 176 1.02 -18.43 -7.78
C ASN A 176 1.01 -19.93 -8.10
N GLU A 177 1.15 -20.79 -7.09
CA GLU A 177 1.14 -22.24 -7.26
C GLU A 177 -0.25 -22.81 -7.55
N PHE A 178 -1.31 -22.15 -7.06
CA PHE A 178 -2.65 -22.61 -7.33
C PHE A 178 -3.03 -22.43 -8.81
N ALA A 179 -3.47 -23.52 -9.43
CA ALA A 179 -4.11 -23.52 -10.72
C ALA A 179 -5.17 -24.61 -10.79
N LEU A 180 -6.36 -24.24 -11.23
CA LEU A 180 -7.43 -25.18 -11.58
C LEU A 180 -7.73 -25.04 -13.07
N VAL A 181 -7.50 -26.11 -13.83
CA VAL A 181 -7.82 -26.15 -15.26
C VAL A 181 -9.20 -26.78 -15.43
N VAL A 182 -10.15 -25.97 -15.91
CA VAL A 182 -11.51 -26.41 -16.21
C VAL A 182 -11.58 -26.76 -17.70
N HIS A 183 -12.05 -27.97 -18.01
CA HIS A 183 -12.18 -28.46 -19.39
C HIS A 183 -13.61 -28.43 -19.90
N ASP A 184 -14.60 -28.58 -19.01
CA ASP A 184 -16.01 -28.55 -19.38
C ASP A 184 -16.56 -27.13 -19.22
N LYS A 185 -17.01 -26.53 -20.32
CA LYS A 185 -17.62 -25.19 -20.33
C LYS A 185 -18.86 -25.12 -19.44
N ALA A 186 -19.58 -26.24 -19.28
CA ALA A 186 -20.79 -26.28 -18.45
C ALA A 186 -20.48 -26.02 -16.97
N GLU A 187 -19.26 -26.32 -16.50
CA GLU A 187 -18.83 -26.01 -15.14
C GLU A 187 -18.59 -24.51 -14.92
N LEU A 188 -18.51 -23.71 -15.99
CA LEU A 188 -18.34 -22.25 -15.97
C LEU A 188 -19.62 -21.51 -16.35
N ASP A 189 -20.77 -22.17 -16.32
CA ASP A 189 -22.06 -21.54 -16.62
C ASP A 189 -22.28 -20.27 -15.78
N GLY A 190 -22.69 -19.18 -16.44
CA GLY A 190 -22.89 -17.86 -15.84
C GLY A 190 -21.62 -16.99 -15.68
N VAL A 191 -20.41 -17.54 -15.83
CA VAL A 191 -19.18 -16.74 -15.74
C VAL A 191 -19.09 -15.75 -16.93
N PRO A 192 -18.81 -14.45 -16.71
CA PRO A 192 -18.71 -13.46 -17.79
C PRO A 192 -17.61 -13.79 -18.81
N GLU A 193 -17.85 -13.44 -20.08
CA GLU A 193 -16.92 -13.70 -21.18
C GLU A 193 -15.53 -13.10 -20.95
N GLU A 194 -15.45 -11.89 -20.37
CA GLU A 194 -14.18 -11.25 -20.03
C GLU A 194 -13.33 -12.13 -19.07
N ALA A 195 -13.98 -12.72 -18.06
CA ALA A 195 -13.31 -13.60 -17.11
C ALA A 195 -12.91 -14.93 -17.78
N LEU A 196 -13.78 -15.51 -18.61
CA LEU A 196 -13.45 -16.70 -19.40
C LEU A 196 -12.24 -16.45 -20.30
N ALA A 197 -12.17 -15.28 -20.93
CA ALA A 197 -11.08 -14.94 -21.81
C ALA A 197 -9.76 -14.76 -21.02
N LEU A 198 -9.80 -14.16 -19.83
CA LEU A 198 -8.65 -14.12 -18.92
C LEU A 198 -8.20 -15.55 -18.52
N TYR A 199 -9.13 -16.46 -18.22
CA TYR A 199 -8.78 -17.84 -17.88
C TYR A 199 -8.17 -18.60 -19.06
N ALA A 200 -8.63 -18.33 -20.27
CA ALA A 200 -8.05 -18.88 -21.49
C ALA A 200 -6.63 -18.33 -21.72
N GLN A 201 -6.40 -17.03 -21.54
CA GLN A 201 -5.06 -16.45 -21.60
C GLN A 201 -4.10 -17.08 -20.56
N ASN A 202 -4.59 -17.28 -19.33
CA ASN A 202 -3.83 -17.97 -18.30
C ASN A 202 -3.51 -19.42 -18.72
N ALA A 203 -4.42 -20.10 -19.41
CA ALA A 203 -4.21 -21.44 -19.93
C ALA A 203 -3.17 -21.46 -21.07
N VAL A 204 -3.25 -20.52 -22.02
CA VAL A 204 -2.24 -20.34 -23.08
C VAL A 204 -0.85 -20.14 -22.46
N ALA A 205 -0.74 -19.23 -21.47
CA ALA A 205 0.51 -18.99 -20.75
C ALA A 205 1.04 -20.22 -19.99
N ALA A 206 0.17 -21.20 -19.70
CA ALA A 206 0.50 -22.47 -19.07
C ALA A 206 0.75 -23.61 -20.06
N GLY A 207 0.77 -23.34 -21.37
CA GLY A 207 1.07 -24.31 -22.42
C GLY A 207 -0.13 -24.90 -23.14
N PHE A 208 -1.35 -24.40 -22.90
CA PHE A 208 -2.54 -24.79 -23.67
C PHE A 208 -2.74 -23.85 -24.86
N GLU A 209 -1.93 -24.01 -25.92
CA GLU A 209 -1.84 -23.06 -27.04
C GLU A 209 -3.18 -22.81 -27.76
N ASP A 210 -4.05 -23.81 -27.84
CA ASP A 210 -5.36 -23.71 -28.50
C ASP A 210 -6.49 -23.19 -27.59
N ALA A 211 -6.16 -22.78 -26.35
CA ALA A 211 -7.15 -22.30 -25.41
C ALA A 211 -7.78 -20.98 -25.86
N SER A 212 -9.11 -20.95 -25.93
CA SER A 212 -9.88 -19.74 -26.21
C SER A 212 -11.01 -19.57 -25.19
N PHE A 213 -11.59 -18.38 -25.12
CA PHE A 213 -12.73 -18.15 -24.24
C PHE A 213 -13.94 -19.05 -24.61
N GLU A 214 -14.06 -19.47 -25.89
CA GLU A 214 -15.17 -20.30 -26.37
C GLU A 214 -14.96 -21.80 -26.12
N THR A 215 -13.75 -22.28 -26.35
CA THR A 215 -13.42 -23.72 -26.45
C THR A 215 -12.61 -24.26 -25.28
N GLY A 216 -12.00 -23.38 -24.46
CA GLY A 216 -11.16 -23.77 -23.34
C GLY A 216 -9.89 -24.54 -23.77
N PRO A 217 -9.16 -25.14 -22.81
CA PRO A 217 -9.46 -25.14 -21.38
C PRO A 217 -9.25 -23.76 -20.73
N TRP A 218 -9.84 -23.57 -19.55
CA TRP A 218 -9.78 -22.32 -18.78
C TRP A 218 -8.97 -22.53 -17.50
N LYS A 219 -7.87 -21.81 -17.33
CA LYS A 219 -7.03 -21.86 -16.13
C LYS A 219 -7.49 -20.79 -15.14
N VAL A 220 -8.12 -21.23 -14.06
CA VAL A 220 -8.55 -20.39 -12.93
C VAL A 220 -7.45 -20.33 -11.87
N THR A 221 -7.10 -19.12 -11.47
CA THR A 221 -6.13 -18.79 -10.40
C THR A 221 -6.83 -18.09 -9.23
N LEU A 222 -6.10 -17.80 -8.14
CA LEU A 222 -6.67 -17.20 -6.92
C LEU A 222 -6.52 -15.68 -6.82
N ASP A 223 -5.88 -15.03 -7.79
CA ASP A 223 -5.92 -13.56 -7.85
C ASP A 223 -7.35 -13.06 -7.96
N ARG A 224 -7.62 -11.86 -7.41
CA ARG A 224 -8.98 -11.34 -7.28
C ARG A 224 -9.75 -11.28 -8.61
N PRO A 225 -9.15 -10.86 -9.75
CA PRO A 225 -9.82 -10.89 -11.05
C PRO A 225 -10.25 -12.29 -11.48
N CYS A 226 -9.56 -13.34 -11.06
CA CYS A 226 -9.97 -14.70 -11.36
C CYS A 226 -10.94 -15.30 -10.33
N TYR A 227 -10.69 -15.08 -9.05
CA TYR A 227 -11.50 -15.60 -7.96
C TYR A 227 -12.92 -15.02 -7.93
N LEU A 228 -13.04 -13.69 -8.04
CA LEU A 228 -14.32 -13.00 -7.82
C LEU A 228 -15.41 -13.39 -8.83
N PRO A 229 -15.14 -13.50 -10.15
CA PRO A 229 -16.17 -13.89 -11.10
C PRO A 229 -16.75 -15.28 -10.84
N ILE A 230 -15.92 -16.25 -10.40
CA ILE A 230 -16.41 -17.59 -10.05
C ILE A 230 -17.41 -17.51 -8.90
N VAL A 231 -17.03 -16.93 -7.76
CA VAL A 231 -17.90 -16.92 -6.57
C VAL A 231 -19.14 -16.03 -6.74
N LYS A 232 -19.12 -15.07 -7.67
CA LYS A 232 -20.26 -14.18 -7.96
C LYS A 232 -21.21 -14.72 -9.01
N TYR A 233 -20.72 -15.35 -10.08
CA TYR A 233 -21.53 -15.60 -11.27
C TYR A 233 -21.63 -17.08 -11.67
N CYS A 234 -20.67 -17.93 -11.28
CA CYS A 234 -20.68 -19.34 -11.67
C CYS A 234 -21.88 -20.08 -11.07
N ALA A 235 -22.79 -20.59 -11.89
CA ALA A 235 -23.96 -21.36 -11.45
C ALA A 235 -23.57 -22.73 -10.87
N TYR A 236 -22.45 -23.31 -11.35
CA TYR A 236 -21.96 -24.60 -10.90
C TYR A 236 -21.36 -24.54 -9.49
N ARG A 237 -22.20 -24.86 -8.49
CA ARG A 237 -21.86 -24.79 -7.06
C ARG A 237 -20.59 -25.53 -6.65
N PRO A 238 -20.27 -26.74 -7.17
CA PRO A 238 -19.03 -27.43 -6.81
C PRO A 238 -17.77 -26.63 -7.16
N LEU A 239 -17.76 -25.91 -8.28
CA LEU A 239 -16.63 -25.05 -8.65
C LEU A 239 -16.52 -23.84 -7.72
N ARG A 240 -17.64 -23.21 -7.37
CA ARG A 240 -17.64 -22.13 -6.34
C ARG A 240 -17.07 -22.61 -5.02
N GLU A 241 -17.49 -23.78 -4.56
CA GLU A 241 -16.97 -24.38 -3.32
C GLU A 241 -15.47 -24.66 -3.41
N ALA A 242 -15.01 -25.29 -4.48
CA ALA A 242 -13.60 -25.64 -4.68
C ALA A 242 -12.70 -24.39 -4.67
N ILE A 243 -13.09 -23.36 -5.45
CA ILE A 243 -12.35 -22.10 -5.57
C ILE A 243 -12.40 -21.30 -4.26
N PHE A 244 -13.55 -21.24 -3.59
CA PHE A 244 -13.67 -20.57 -2.29
C PHE A 244 -12.78 -21.23 -1.23
N ARG A 245 -12.80 -22.57 -1.13
CA ARG A 245 -11.99 -23.31 -0.18
C ARG A 245 -10.49 -23.10 -0.43
N ALA A 246 -10.07 -23.12 -1.70
CA ALA A 246 -8.70 -22.82 -2.08
C ALA A 246 -8.31 -21.38 -1.68
N TYR A 247 -9.19 -20.41 -1.93
CA TYR A 247 -8.95 -19.00 -1.60
C TYR A 247 -8.81 -18.76 -0.08
N ILE A 248 -9.68 -19.34 0.76
CA ILE A 248 -9.55 -19.18 2.22
C ILE A 248 -8.40 -19.99 2.83
N ALA A 249 -7.81 -20.92 2.06
CA ALA A 249 -6.68 -21.74 2.46
C ALA A 249 -5.33 -21.21 1.94
N ILE A 250 -5.30 -20.01 1.34
CA ILE A 250 -4.06 -19.36 0.90
C ILE A 250 -3.08 -19.30 2.08
N ALA A 251 -1.89 -19.84 1.85
CA ALA A 251 -0.81 -19.94 2.83
C ALA A 251 -1.22 -20.60 4.16
N SER A 252 -2.11 -21.61 4.12
CA SER A 252 -2.50 -22.40 5.29
C SER A 252 -2.20 -23.90 5.16
N VAL A 253 -1.42 -24.29 4.14
CA VAL A 253 -1.02 -25.68 3.87
C VAL A 253 0.46 -25.73 3.47
N PRO A 254 1.21 -26.81 3.79
CA PRO A 254 2.60 -26.95 3.36
C PRO A 254 2.74 -26.93 1.82
N PRO A 255 3.85 -26.37 1.28
CA PRO A 255 5.02 -25.83 1.98
C PRO A 255 4.86 -24.38 2.50
N HIS A 256 3.80 -23.68 2.09
CA HIS A 256 3.59 -22.24 2.34
C HIS A 256 2.74 -21.93 3.58
N ASP A 257 2.74 -22.81 4.60
CA ASP A 257 1.88 -22.66 5.79
C ASP A 257 2.37 -21.53 6.71
N ASN A 258 1.54 -20.49 6.86
CA ASN A 258 1.80 -19.35 7.73
C ASN A 258 1.32 -19.51 9.17
N LYS A 259 0.71 -20.64 9.56
CA LYS A 259 0.21 -20.83 10.93
C LYS A 259 1.33 -20.70 11.97
N ALA A 260 2.45 -21.39 11.77
CA ALA A 260 3.59 -21.32 12.68
C ALA A 260 4.24 -19.93 12.66
N VAL A 261 4.32 -19.30 11.49
CA VAL A 261 4.83 -17.93 11.30
C VAL A 261 4.02 -16.93 12.13
N VAL A 262 2.69 -16.98 12.02
CA VAL A 262 1.78 -16.10 12.77
C VAL A 262 1.89 -16.35 14.28
N GLN A 263 1.96 -17.61 14.71
CA GLN A 263 2.13 -17.94 16.13
C GLN A 263 3.41 -17.34 16.71
N GLU A 264 4.53 -17.44 15.99
CA GLU A 264 5.80 -16.87 16.42
C GLU A 264 5.73 -15.32 16.43
N ILE A 265 5.12 -14.70 15.41
CA ILE A 265 4.90 -13.24 15.38
C ILE A 265 4.13 -12.78 16.63
N LEU A 266 3.05 -13.47 17.00
CA LEU A 266 2.24 -13.11 18.17
C LEU A 266 3.03 -13.24 19.48
N GLN A 267 3.82 -14.31 19.63
CA GLN A 267 4.68 -14.51 20.80
C GLN A 267 5.75 -13.42 20.93
N LEU A 268 6.42 -13.09 19.82
CA LEU A 268 7.47 -12.07 19.78
C LEU A 268 6.90 -10.68 20.06
N ARG A 269 5.75 -10.33 19.46
CA ARG A 269 5.04 -9.06 19.72
C ARG A 269 4.61 -8.93 21.17
N HIS A 270 4.09 -10.00 21.77
CA HIS A 270 3.74 -9.99 23.19
C HIS A 270 4.98 -9.80 24.07
N ALA A 271 6.08 -10.50 23.78
CA ALA A 271 7.33 -10.34 24.53
C ALA A 271 7.90 -8.92 24.44
N GLN A 272 7.91 -8.30 23.25
CA GLN A 272 8.34 -6.90 23.07
C GLN A 272 7.50 -5.93 23.89
N ALA A 273 6.17 -6.10 23.89
CA ALA A 273 5.28 -5.27 24.69
C ALA A 273 5.60 -5.36 26.19
N ARG A 274 5.78 -6.59 26.71
CA ARG A 274 6.11 -6.82 28.12
C ARG A 274 7.45 -6.20 28.52
N GLU A 275 8.46 -6.27 27.66
CA GLU A 275 9.78 -5.67 27.91
C GLU A 275 9.74 -4.15 28.01
N LEU A 276 8.85 -3.52 27.26
CA LEU A 276 8.63 -2.07 27.28
C LEU A 276 7.62 -1.63 28.35
N GLY A 277 7.11 -2.57 29.17
CA GLY A 277 6.18 -2.28 30.26
C GLY A 277 4.70 -2.18 29.87
N PHE A 278 4.32 -2.62 28.66
CA PHE A 278 2.93 -2.69 28.21
C PHE A 278 2.30 -4.06 28.52
N ASP A 279 0.99 -4.13 28.72
CA ASP A 279 0.29 -5.38 29.00
C ASP A 279 0.02 -6.18 27.71
N SER A 280 -0.09 -5.50 26.58
CA SER A 280 -0.32 -6.12 25.28
C SER A 280 0.36 -5.36 24.14
N TYR A 281 0.56 -6.03 23.01
CA TYR A 281 1.03 -5.36 21.80
C TYR A 281 0.02 -4.35 21.25
N ALA A 282 -1.28 -4.49 21.58
CA ALA A 282 -2.29 -3.51 21.20
C ALA A 282 -2.03 -2.17 21.91
N GLU A 283 -1.67 -2.18 23.19
CA GLU A 283 -1.29 -0.96 23.93
C GLU A 283 -0.02 -0.33 23.36
N LEU A 284 1.02 -1.13 23.10
CA LEU A 284 2.24 -0.66 22.45
C LEU A 284 1.94 -0.02 21.08
N SER A 285 1.06 -0.65 20.30
CA SER A 285 0.62 -0.17 18.98
C SER A 285 -0.17 1.14 19.07
N LEU A 286 -0.98 1.32 20.12
CA LEU A 286 -1.77 2.53 20.35
C LEU A 286 -0.95 3.71 20.85
N ALA A 287 0.23 3.47 21.42
CA ALA A 287 1.12 4.52 21.93
C ALA A 287 1.51 5.57 20.86
N THR A 288 1.34 5.27 19.56
CA THR A 288 1.57 6.21 18.45
C THR A 288 0.33 6.48 17.59
N LYS A 289 -0.87 6.21 18.10
CA LYS A 289 -2.17 6.38 17.42
C LYS A 289 -3.05 7.41 18.13
N MET A 290 -4.14 7.82 17.50
CA MET A 290 -5.10 8.77 18.08
C MET A 290 -6.00 8.11 19.13
N ALA A 291 -6.38 6.84 18.91
CA ALA A 291 -7.23 6.11 19.82
C ALA A 291 -6.60 6.04 21.23
N PRO A 292 -7.33 6.46 22.28
CA PRO A 292 -6.73 6.74 23.59
C PRO A 292 -6.43 5.49 24.42
N SER A 293 -7.08 4.36 24.11
CA SER A 293 -6.91 3.09 24.84
C SER A 293 -7.45 1.91 24.04
N VAL A 294 -7.07 0.69 24.44
CA VAL A 294 -7.64 -0.55 23.87
C VAL A 294 -9.14 -0.61 24.13
N SER A 295 -9.58 -0.21 25.34
CA SER A 295 -11.01 -0.20 25.69
C SER A 295 -11.84 0.72 24.79
N ALA A 296 -11.32 1.89 24.41
CA ALA A 296 -12.02 2.80 23.50
C ALA A 296 -12.17 2.20 22.10
N VAL A 297 -11.17 1.45 21.63
CA VAL A 297 -11.24 0.72 20.37
C VAL A 297 -12.28 -0.39 20.45
N ASP A 298 -12.28 -1.18 21.52
CA ASP A 298 -13.24 -2.27 21.73
C ASP A 298 -14.68 -1.74 21.83
N GLU A 299 -14.90 -0.64 22.56
CA GLU A 299 -16.21 0.02 22.66
C GLU A 299 -16.71 0.53 21.30
N MET A 300 -15.81 1.11 20.48
CA MET A 300 -16.15 1.55 19.13
C MET A 300 -16.55 0.35 18.23
N VAL A 301 -15.75 -0.72 18.24
CA VAL A 301 -16.01 -1.92 17.44
C VAL A 301 -17.31 -2.60 17.89
N GLU A 302 -17.55 -2.70 19.18
CA GLU A 302 -18.77 -3.30 19.74
C GLU A 302 -20.02 -2.45 19.44
N SER A 303 -19.90 -1.12 19.46
CA SER A 303 -20.98 -0.21 19.05
C SER A 303 -21.37 -0.41 17.57
N LEU A 304 -20.40 -0.65 16.69
CA LEU A 304 -20.67 -1.00 15.30
C LEU A 304 -21.30 -2.39 15.19
N ARG A 305 -20.70 -3.40 15.84
CA ARG A 305 -21.17 -4.78 15.80
C ARG A 305 -22.62 -4.89 16.27
N SER A 306 -22.96 -4.29 17.41
CA SER A 306 -24.32 -4.34 17.98
C SER A 306 -25.39 -3.73 17.09
N ARG A 307 -25.06 -2.67 16.33
CA ARG A 307 -25.98 -2.03 15.37
C ARG A 307 -26.13 -2.81 14.07
N CYS A 308 -25.06 -3.49 13.63
CA CYS A 308 -25.05 -4.23 12.38
C CYS A 308 -25.55 -5.68 12.54
N PHE A 309 -25.44 -6.28 13.73
CA PHE A 309 -25.65 -7.71 13.92
C PHE A 309 -27.04 -8.21 13.50
N ASP A 310 -28.10 -7.59 14.03
CA ASP A 310 -29.48 -8.00 13.71
C ASP A 310 -29.83 -7.74 12.24
N VAL A 311 -29.28 -6.67 11.66
CA VAL A 311 -29.43 -6.35 10.23
C VAL A 311 -28.75 -7.42 9.38
N SER A 312 -27.49 -7.74 9.65
CA SER A 312 -26.75 -8.77 8.90
C SER A 312 -27.38 -10.16 9.04
N LYS A 313 -27.95 -10.49 10.21
CA LYS A 313 -28.70 -11.73 10.40
C LYS A 313 -29.95 -11.77 9.52
N ALA A 314 -30.74 -10.70 9.53
CA ALA A 314 -31.94 -10.59 8.70
C ALA A 314 -31.60 -10.62 7.19
N GLU A 315 -30.48 -10.03 6.79
CA GLU A 315 -29.98 -10.08 5.40
C GLU A 315 -29.64 -11.51 4.97
N ILE A 316 -28.96 -12.30 5.82
CA ILE A 316 -28.67 -13.71 5.54
C ILE A 316 -29.93 -14.57 5.51
N GLU A 317 -30.89 -14.34 6.42
CA GLU A 317 -32.18 -15.04 6.41
C GLU A 317 -32.99 -14.73 5.14
N SER A 318 -32.99 -13.46 4.71
CA SER A 318 -33.63 -13.02 3.47
C SER A 318 -32.95 -13.64 2.25
N LEU A 319 -31.62 -13.70 2.25
CA LEU A 319 -30.85 -14.32 1.18
C LEU A 319 -31.11 -15.83 1.10
N GLN A 320 -31.21 -16.51 2.25
CA GLN A 320 -31.56 -17.92 2.31
C GLN A 320 -32.96 -18.17 1.74
N ALA A 321 -33.96 -17.36 2.13
CA ALA A 321 -35.31 -17.48 1.60
C ALA A 321 -35.36 -17.28 0.09
N TYR A 322 -34.61 -16.29 -0.42
CA TYR A 322 -34.46 -16.05 -1.85
C TYR A 322 -33.83 -17.25 -2.57
N ALA A 323 -32.70 -17.77 -2.07
CA ALA A 323 -32.02 -18.93 -2.64
C ALA A 323 -32.92 -20.17 -2.68
N SER A 324 -33.68 -20.43 -1.60
CA SER A 324 -34.65 -21.52 -1.53
C SER A 324 -35.79 -21.38 -2.53
N ALA A 325 -36.30 -20.17 -2.74
CA ALA A 325 -37.32 -19.90 -3.76
C ALA A 325 -36.80 -20.10 -5.20
N HIS A 326 -35.48 -20.06 -5.40
CA HIS A 326 -34.82 -20.20 -6.71
C HIS A 326 -34.06 -21.53 -6.85
N GLY A 327 -34.42 -22.55 -6.05
CA GLY A 327 -34.02 -23.93 -6.28
C GLY A 327 -32.85 -24.45 -5.44
N GLN A 328 -32.28 -23.66 -4.52
CA GLN A 328 -31.31 -24.17 -3.55
C GLN A 328 -31.98 -24.71 -2.28
N SER A 329 -31.97 -26.04 -2.11
CA SER A 329 -32.52 -26.71 -0.93
C SER A 329 -31.61 -26.64 0.30
N ASP A 330 -30.30 -26.52 0.09
CA ASP A 330 -29.32 -26.55 1.17
C ASP A 330 -29.21 -25.20 1.89
N LEU A 331 -28.76 -25.25 3.15
CA LEU A 331 -28.34 -24.06 3.87
C LEU A 331 -27.20 -23.36 3.12
N LEU A 332 -27.31 -22.05 2.97
CA LEU A 332 -26.28 -21.21 2.39
C LEU A 332 -24.96 -21.44 3.10
N GLN A 333 -23.94 -21.74 2.32
CA GLN A 333 -22.55 -21.80 2.77
C GLN A 333 -21.82 -20.51 2.36
N PRO A 334 -20.62 -20.24 2.92
CA PRO A 334 -19.88 -19.02 2.57
C PRO A 334 -19.64 -18.82 1.06
N TRP A 335 -19.45 -19.89 0.30
CA TRP A 335 -19.28 -19.86 -1.17
C TRP A 335 -20.59 -19.64 -1.96
N ASP A 336 -21.73 -19.64 -1.28
CA ASP A 336 -23.03 -19.35 -1.88
C ASP A 336 -23.43 -17.87 -1.71
N ILE A 337 -22.87 -17.16 -0.71
CA ILE A 337 -23.30 -15.80 -0.34
C ILE A 337 -23.14 -14.81 -1.50
N ALA A 338 -21.95 -14.72 -2.09
CA ALA A 338 -21.69 -13.77 -3.17
C ALA A 338 -22.53 -14.05 -4.42
N PHE A 339 -22.72 -15.33 -4.75
CA PHE A 339 -23.54 -15.77 -5.88
C PHE A 339 -24.99 -15.36 -5.68
N TRP A 340 -25.62 -15.74 -4.58
CA TRP A 340 -27.03 -15.42 -4.33
C TRP A 340 -27.27 -13.94 -4.13
N PHE A 341 -26.31 -13.21 -3.55
CA PHE A 341 -26.41 -11.76 -3.43
C PHE A 341 -26.43 -11.11 -4.81
N GLY A 342 -25.58 -11.58 -5.73
CA GLY A 342 -25.63 -11.21 -7.14
C GLY A 342 -26.97 -11.57 -7.79
N GLN A 343 -27.46 -12.80 -7.60
CA GLN A 343 -28.76 -13.24 -8.13
C GLN A 343 -29.94 -12.42 -7.59
N LEU A 344 -29.91 -12.01 -6.32
CA LEU A 344 -30.94 -11.15 -5.72
C LEU A 344 -30.93 -9.74 -6.33
N LEU A 345 -29.76 -9.23 -6.68
CA LEU A 345 -29.60 -7.90 -7.29
C LEU A 345 -29.86 -7.90 -8.80
N LEU A 346 -29.65 -9.03 -9.51
CA LEU A 346 -29.87 -9.15 -10.96
C LEU A 346 -31.27 -8.72 -11.42
N PRO A 347 -32.39 -9.03 -10.73
CA PRO A 347 -33.70 -8.49 -11.06
C PRO A 347 -33.78 -6.97 -10.92
N SER A 348 -33.08 -6.38 -9.95
CA SER A 348 -32.99 -4.92 -9.81
C SER A 348 -32.10 -4.30 -10.89
N GLU A 349 -31.06 -4.98 -11.34
CA GLU A 349 -30.25 -4.58 -12.50
C GLU A 349 -31.01 -4.71 -13.81
N ARG A 350 -31.78 -5.79 -14.00
CA ARG A 350 -32.71 -5.95 -15.13
C ARG A 350 -33.82 -4.92 -15.09
N LEU A 351 -34.40 -4.64 -13.93
CA LEU A 351 -35.36 -3.54 -13.75
C LEU A 351 -34.69 -2.17 -13.97
N ARG A 352 -33.43 -1.97 -13.60
CA ARG A 352 -32.69 -0.73 -13.95
C ARG A 352 -32.37 -0.65 -15.44
N LYS A 353 -32.10 -1.77 -16.09
CA LYS A 353 -31.94 -1.86 -17.55
C LYS A 353 -33.27 -1.60 -18.26
N ASP A 354 -34.37 -2.16 -17.78
CA ASP A 354 -35.68 -1.97 -18.38
C ASP A 354 -36.30 -0.59 -18.05
N ALA A 355 -36.01 -0.03 -16.87
CA ALA A 355 -36.54 1.27 -16.42
C ALA A 355 -35.64 2.47 -16.70
N PHE A 356 -34.31 2.26 -16.80
CA PHE A 356 -33.31 3.32 -17.00
C PHE A 356 -32.33 3.04 -18.16
N ASP A 357 -32.41 1.88 -18.84
CA ASP A 357 -31.48 1.44 -19.89
C ASP A 357 -30.01 1.40 -19.42
N ILE A 358 -29.78 1.05 -18.15
CA ILE A 358 -28.44 1.00 -17.55
C ILE A 358 -28.01 -0.46 -17.40
N ASP A 359 -26.98 -0.85 -18.16
CA ASP A 359 -26.28 -2.12 -18.08
C ASP A 359 -24.85 -1.86 -17.56
N GLU A 360 -24.48 -2.40 -16.39
CA GLU A 360 -23.18 -2.11 -15.75
C GLU A 360 -21.98 -2.55 -16.62
N GLU A 361 -22.16 -3.59 -17.43
CA GLU A 361 -21.15 -4.03 -18.38
C GLU A 361 -21.04 -3.06 -19.55
N ALA A 362 -22.18 -2.56 -20.06
CA ALA A 362 -22.19 -1.48 -21.04
C ALA A 362 -21.63 -0.16 -20.47
N MET A 363 -21.77 0.07 -19.15
CA MET A 363 -21.25 1.26 -18.48
C MET A 363 -19.72 1.31 -18.50
N LYS A 364 -19.01 0.17 -18.52
CA LYS A 364 -17.53 0.13 -18.66
C LYS A 364 -17.04 0.88 -19.89
N ALA A 365 -17.82 0.88 -20.98
CA ALA A 365 -17.50 1.61 -22.21
C ALA A 365 -17.40 3.14 -22.00
N TYR A 366 -17.99 3.67 -20.93
CA TYR A 366 -17.93 5.09 -20.54
C TYR A 366 -16.75 5.42 -19.61
N PHE A 367 -15.98 4.41 -19.19
CA PHE A 367 -14.79 4.59 -18.35
C PHE A 367 -13.51 4.07 -19.01
N PRO A 368 -13.16 4.56 -20.22
CA PRO A 368 -11.81 4.32 -20.71
C PRO A 368 -10.82 5.00 -19.77
N LEU A 369 -9.78 4.27 -19.37
CA LEU A 369 -8.79 4.67 -18.37
C LEU A 369 -8.26 6.10 -18.57
N ASP A 370 -7.88 6.45 -19.80
CA ASP A 370 -7.34 7.78 -20.12
C ASP A 370 -8.34 8.90 -19.79
N ARG A 371 -9.63 8.70 -20.09
CA ARG A 371 -10.68 9.70 -19.77
C ARG A 371 -10.95 9.80 -18.28
N VAL A 372 -10.88 8.68 -17.56
CA VAL A 372 -11.02 8.67 -16.11
C VAL A 372 -9.85 9.42 -15.46
N LEU A 373 -8.62 9.23 -15.95
CA LEU A 373 -7.45 9.96 -15.49
C LEU A 373 -7.55 11.45 -15.80
N ASP A 374 -7.90 11.83 -17.03
CA ASP A 374 -8.14 13.23 -17.42
C ASP A 374 -9.16 13.88 -16.48
N GLY A 375 -10.31 13.23 -16.28
CA GLY A 375 -11.35 13.75 -15.42
C GLY A 375 -10.96 13.84 -13.95
N LEU A 376 -10.17 12.88 -13.44
CA LEU A 376 -9.62 12.94 -12.10
C LEU A 376 -8.64 14.11 -11.95
N PHE A 377 -7.77 14.33 -12.94
CA PHE A 377 -6.80 15.42 -12.93
C PHE A 377 -7.46 16.78 -13.05
N ASP A 378 -8.51 16.91 -13.88
CA ASP A 378 -9.31 18.12 -13.99
C ASP A 378 -10.03 18.46 -12.68
N LEU A 379 -10.63 17.45 -12.02
CA LEU A 379 -11.24 17.63 -10.71
C LEU A 379 -10.22 18.14 -9.69
N VAL A 380 -9.05 17.50 -9.65
CA VAL A 380 -7.97 17.86 -8.73
C VAL A 380 -7.46 19.28 -9.02
N SER A 381 -7.38 19.66 -10.29
CA SER A 381 -7.05 21.03 -10.69
C SER A 381 -8.09 22.03 -10.20
N GLN A 382 -9.38 21.72 -10.29
CA GLN A 382 -10.46 22.59 -9.83
C GLN A 382 -10.50 22.70 -8.30
N LEU A 383 -10.26 21.60 -7.58
CA LEU A 383 -10.33 21.57 -6.13
C LEU A 383 -9.09 22.18 -5.46
N PHE A 384 -7.90 21.98 -6.05
CA PHE A 384 -6.63 22.24 -5.37
C PHE A 384 -5.69 23.17 -6.13
N GLY A 385 -6.06 23.68 -7.31
CA GLY A 385 -5.22 24.62 -8.05
C GLY A 385 -3.90 24.01 -8.53
N VAL A 386 -3.93 22.74 -8.95
CA VAL A 386 -2.74 22.03 -9.44
C VAL A 386 -2.95 21.44 -10.82
N ARG A 387 -1.92 21.47 -11.65
CA ARG A 387 -1.87 20.85 -12.97
C ARG A 387 -0.98 19.62 -12.94
N ILE A 388 -1.48 18.52 -13.50
CA ILE A 388 -0.76 17.25 -13.56
C ILE A 388 -0.29 17.03 -15.00
N VAL A 389 0.99 16.75 -15.18
CA VAL A 389 1.63 16.66 -16.49
C VAL A 389 2.44 15.36 -16.59
N ALA A 390 2.14 14.53 -17.58
CA ALA A 390 2.93 13.34 -17.86
C ALA A 390 4.31 13.70 -18.43
N THR A 391 5.35 12.98 -18.03
CA THR A 391 6.74 13.18 -18.51
C THR A 391 7.31 11.91 -19.14
N GLN A 392 6.48 11.24 -19.94
CA GLN A 392 6.79 9.93 -20.51
C GLN A 392 8.09 9.96 -21.33
N GLY A 393 8.98 8.99 -21.07
CA GLY A 393 10.26 8.85 -21.76
C GLY A 393 11.37 9.79 -21.29
N ILE A 394 11.12 10.65 -20.31
CA ILE A 394 12.16 11.52 -19.70
C ILE A 394 12.64 10.93 -18.38
N VAL A 395 11.71 10.42 -17.57
CA VAL A 395 11.96 9.86 -16.26
C VAL A 395 12.00 8.33 -16.37
N ASP A 396 13.04 7.74 -15.76
CA ASP A 396 13.26 6.29 -15.76
C ASP A 396 12.21 5.55 -14.93
N THR A 397 11.77 4.37 -15.37
CA THR A 397 10.73 3.57 -14.72
C THR A 397 11.11 2.10 -14.64
N TRP A 398 10.60 1.38 -13.64
CA TRP A 398 10.86 -0.05 -13.46
C TRP A 398 10.08 -0.96 -14.42
N HIS A 399 9.04 -0.43 -15.07
CA HIS A 399 8.20 -1.19 -15.98
C HIS A 399 7.62 -0.26 -17.06
N ARG A 400 7.45 -0.80 -18.28
CA ARG A 400 6.99 -0.05 -19.45
C ARG A 400 5.59 0.56 -19.30
N ASP A 401 4.75 -0.04 -18.47
CA ASP A 401 3.37 0.40 -18.23
C ASP A 401 3.27 1.44 -17.11
N VAL A 402 4.40 1.88 -16.54
CA VAL A 402 4.47 2.90 -15.49
C VAL A 402 4.65 4.26 -16.13
N THR A 403 3.82 5.22 -15.72
CA THR A 403 3.92 6.61 -16.18
C THR A 403 4.33 7.52 -15.02
N PHE A 404 5.30 8.41 -15.25
CA PHE A 404 5.67 9.46 -14.30
C PHE A 404 4.96 10.77 -14.63
N TYR A 405 4.44 11.40 -13.59
CA TYR A 405 3.74 12.68 -13.65
C TYR A 405 4.42 13.71 -12.74
N GLU A 406 4.42 14.96 -13.18
CA GLU A 406 4.69 16.12 -12.32
C GLU A 406 3.37 16.75 -11.88
N MET A 407 3.27 17.14 -10.62
CA MET A 407 2.22 18.02 -10.13
C MET A 407 2.78 19.44 -9.97
N ARG A 408 2.11 20.41 -10.58
CA ARG A 408 2.53 21.82 -10.66
C ARG A 408 1.44 22.72 -10.11
N THR A 409 1.78 23.80 -9.43
CA THR A 409 0.78 24.82 -9.04
C THR A 409 0.34 25.61 -10.27
N VAL A 410 -0.93 26.01 -10.34
CA VAL A 410 -1.45 26.85 -11.44
C VAL A 410 -1.38 28.34 -11.15
N ASP A 411 -1.40 28.73 -9.86
CA ASP A 411 -1.53 30.13 -9.45
C ASP A 411 -0.19 30.83 -9.20
N GLU A 412 0.93 30.10 -9.23
CA GLU A 412 2.27 30.65 -8.99
C GLU A 412 3.04 30.89 -10.31
N PRO A 413 3.76 32.02 -10.44
CA PRO A 413 4.56 32.31 -11.63
C PRO A 413 5.55 31.19 -11.95
N GLY A 414 5.52 30.72 -13.21
CA GLY A 414 6.40 29.65 -13.68
C GLY A 414 5.91 28.24 -13.33
N GLU A 415 4.73 28.11 -12.72
CA GLU A 415 4.06 26.84 -12.41
C GLU A 415 5.02 25.80 -11.80
N PRO A 416 5.63 26.11 -10.63
CA PRO A 416 6.63 25.27 -10.00
C PRO A 416 6.10 23.86 -9.75
N VAL A 417 7.00 22.89 -9.93
CA VAL A 417 6.73 21.49 -9.60
C VAL A 417 6.72 21.36 -8.08
N ILE A 418 5.62 20.86 -7.53
CA ILE A 418 5.45 20.63 -6.09
C ILE A 418 5.57 19.16 -5.71
N ALA A 419 5.40 18.24 -6.66
CA ALA A 419 5.60 16.81 -6.46
C ALA A 419 5.84 16.08 -7.79
N GLY A 420 6.46 14.90 -7.70
CA GLY A 420 6.49 13.92 -8.79
C GLY A 420 5.86 12.61 -8.34
N PHE A 421 5.21 11.89 -9.24
CA PHE A 421 4.70 10.56 -8.90
C PHE A 421 4.69 9.58 -10.05
N TYR A 422 4.92 8.32 -9.71
CA TYR A 422 4.73 7.18 -10.60
C TYR A 422 3.32 6.63 -10.46
N LEU A 423 2.70 6.28 -11.56
CA LEU A 423 1.40 5.62 -11.60
C LEU A 423 1.57 4.23 -12.23
N ASP A 424 1.39 3.18 -11.43
CA ASP A 424 1.53 1.78 -11.83
C ASP A 424 0.19 1.05 -11.63
N LEU A 425 -0.58 0.95 -12.72
CA LEU A 425 -2.00 0.63 -12.66
C LEU A 425 -2.32 -0.86 -12.75
N PHE A 426 -1.49 -1.63 -13.46
CA PHE A 426 -1.91 -2.95 -13.93
C PHE A 426 -1.45 -4.09 -13.02
N LEU A 427 -2.27 -5.14 -12.97
CA LEU A 427 -1.91 -6.41 -12.36
C LEU A 427 -0.77 -7.08 -13.15
N ARG A 428 0.21 -7.62 -12.44
CA ARG A 428 1.26 -8.48 -12.98
C ARG A 428 1.41 -9.71 -12.09
N PRO A 429 0.70 -10.82 -12.40
CA PRO A 429 0.69 -12.01 -11.56
C PRO A 429 2.10 -12.51 -11.29
N GLY A 430 2.37 -12.89 -10.04
CA GLY A 430 3.67 -13.39 -9.58
C GLY A 430 4.81 -12.37 -9.46
N GLN A 431 4.66 -11.16 -10.00
CA GLN A 431 5.69 -10.11 -9.93
C GLN A 431 5.29 -8.90 -9.08
N LYS A 432 4.01 -8.52 -9.10
CA LYS A 432 3.49 -7.37 -8.36
C LYS A 432 2.58 -7.85 -7.22
N GLN A 433 2.75 -7.27 -6.03
CA GLN A 433 1.83 -7.49 -4.92
C GLN A 433 0.39 -7.13 -5.31
N ASN A 434 -0.56 -7.83 -4.71
CA ASN A 434 -1.98 -7.58 -4.93
C ASN A 434 -2.48 -6.45 -4.01
N GLY A 435 -3.29 -5.55 -4.55
CA GLY A 435 -4.04 -4.57 -3.78
C GLY A 435 -4.01 -3.19 -4.40
N SER A 436 -4.03 -2.17 -3.57
CA SER A 436 -3.86 -0.78 -4.00
C SER A 436 -3.23 0.00 -2.87
N TRP A 437 -2.10 0.66 -3.13
CA TRP A 437 -1.31 1.28 -2.08
C TRP A 437 -0.47 2.44 -2.61
N ILE A 438 0.17 3.16 -1.69
CA ILE A 438 1.12 4.24 -1.95
C ILE A 438 2.47 3.89 -1.33
N GLU A 439 3.55 4.23 -2.01
CA GLU A 439 4.91 4.17 -1.49
C GLU A 439 5.59 5.51 -1.74
N VAL A 440 6.38 5.98 -0.79
CA VAL A 440 7.08 7.27 -0.92
C VAL A 440 8.56 7.00 -1.09
N LEU A 441 9.13 7.45 -2.20
CA LEU A 441 10.56 7.32 -2.48
C LEU A 441 11.36 8.44 -1.83
N SER A 442 10.86 9.68 -1.89
CA SER A 442 11.44 10.84 -1.20
C SER A 442 10.34 11.71 -0.61
N SER A 443 10.59 12.28 0.58
CA SER A 443 9.62 13.13 1.28
C SER A 443 9.98 14.61 1.12
N ARG A 444 8.97 15.48 1.27
CA ARG A 444 9.16 16.95 1.25
C ARG A 444 10.00 17.39 2.44
N THR A 445 11.01 18.22 2.22
CA THR A 445 11.82 18.77 3.31
C THR A 445 12.65 19.96 2.84
N SER A 446 12.83 20.97 3.70
CA SER A 446 13.79 22.06 3.47
C SER A 446 15.21 21.70 3.88
N VAL A 447 15.40 20.69 4.74
CA VAL A 447 16.72 20.27 5.25
C VAL A 447 17.61 19.73 4.13
N LEU A 448 17.00 18.96 3.21
CA LEU A 448 17.70 18.29 2.11
C LEU A 448 17.50 19.03 0.78
N GLY A 449 17.19 20.33 0.87
CA GLY A 449 17.14 21.22 -0.29
C GLY A 449 18.52 21.43 -0.91
N THR A 450 18.52 21.86 -2.17
CA THR A 450 19.73 22.29 -2.88
C THR A 450 19.63 23.78 -3.20
N GLU A 451 20.73 24.42 -3.59
CA GLU A 451 20.71 25.83 -4.03
C GLU A 451 19.67 26.11 -5.13
N LYS A 452 19.46 25.13 -6.03
CA LYS A 452 18.49 25.23 -7.14
C LYS A 452 17.06 24.85 -6.73
N THR A 453 16.91 24.09 -5.66
CA THR A 453 15.62 23.57 -5.21
C THR A 453 15.63 23.57 -3.68
N PRO A 454 15.39 24.73 -3.04
CA PRO A 454 15.57 24.92 -1.59
C PRO A 454 14.68 24.04 -0.72
N VAL A 455 13.61 23.50 -1.29
CA VAL A 455 12.76 22.50 -0.66
C VAL A 455 12.73 21.28 -1.57
N ARG A 456 13.18 20.14 -1.06
CA ARG A 456 13.08 18.88 -1.77
C ARG A 456 11.62 18.55 -2.04
N VAL A 457 11.30 18.29 -3.31
CA VAL A 457 9.96 17.87 -3.72
C VAL A 457 9.75 16.38 -3.42
N PRO A 458 8.58 15.98 -2.92
CA PRO A 458 8.27 14.58 -2.68
C PRO A 458 8.14 13.83 -4.01
N VAL A 459 8.61 12.58 -4.01
CA VAL A 459 8.42 11.61 -5.08
C VAL A 459 7.81 10.35 -4.52
N TYR A 460 6.69 9.90 -5.08
CA TYR A 460 5.95 8.74 -4.59
C TYR A 460 5.38 7.90 -5.73
N CYS A 461 4.88 6.72 -5.40
CA CYS A 461 4.35 5.73 -6.32
C CYS A 461 2.91 5.41 -5.92
N LEU A 462 1.99 5.42 -6.88
CA LEU A 462 0.60 5.02 -6.72
C LEU A 462 0.39 3.69 -7.46
N MET A 463 -0.01 2.65 -6.71
CA MET A 463 -0.14 1.29 -7.22
C MET A 463 -1.58 0.81 -7.18
N LEU A 464 -2.02 0.22 -8.28
CA LEU A 464 -3.28 -0.53 -8.41
C LEU A 464 -3.03 -1.88 -9.10
N ASN A 465 -4.03 -2.75 -9.13
CA ASN A 465 -4.00 -4.03 -9.84
C ASN A 465 -5.19 -4.14 -10.81
N LEU A 466 -5.33 -3.16 -11.69
CA LEU A 466 -6.34 -3.15 -12.75
C LEU A 466 -6.07 -4.28 -13.75
N PRO A 467 -7.11 -4.93 -14.29
CA PRO A 467 -6.93 -5.86 -15.39
C PRO A 467 -6.37 -5.13 -16.62
N THR A 468 -5.55 -5.82 -17.40
CA THR A 468 -5.07 -5.32 -18.69
C THR A 468 -6.15 -5.50 -19.76
N ALA A 469 -6.18 -4.63 -20.77
CA ALA A 469 -7.06 -4.82 -21.92
C ALA A 469 -6.77 -6.16 -22.62
N MET A 470 -7.84 -6.87 -23.00
CA MET A 470 -7.78 -8.18 -23.64
C MET A 470 -7.25 -8.11 -25.09
N ASP A 471 -7.43 -6.96 -25.75
CA ASP A 471 -7.03 -6.65 -27.12
C ASP A 471 -6.21 -5.36 -27.18
N LYS A 472 -5.85 -4.87 -28.39
CA LYS A 472 -5.25 -3.54 -28.62
C LYS A 472 -6.18 -2.35 -28.33
N GLY A 473 -7.30 -2.58 -27.62
CA GLY A 473 -8.28 -1.56 -27.25
C GLY A 473 -7.90 -0.79 -25.97
N PRO A 474 -8.64 0.27 -25.62
CA PRO A 474 -8.43 0.98 -24.36
C PRO A 474 -8.75 0.08 -23.16
N THR A 475 -8.05 0.28 -22.05
CA THR A 475 -8.45 -0.34 -20.78
C THR A 475 -9.75 0.31 -20.31
N LEU A 476 -10.77 -0.50 -20.07
CA LEU A 476 -12.07 -0.05 -19.56
C LEU A 476 -12.15 -0.36 -18.06
N LEU A 477 -12.66 0.59 -17.28
CA LEU A 477 -12.73 0.49 -15.82
C LEU A 477 -14.15 0.16 -15.36
N SER A 478 -14.27 -0.67 -14.33
CA SER A 478 -15.52 -0.78 -13.57
C SER A 478 -15.68 0.40 -12.61
N PHE A 479 -16.88 0.58 -12.06
CA PHE A 479 -17.11 1.53 -10.97
C PHE A 479 -16.18 1.32 -9.77
N SER A 480 -15.89 0.05 -9.45
CA SER A 480 -15.00 -0.29 -8.34
C SER A 480 -13.56 0.14 -8.63
N ASP A 481 -13.12 0.02 -9.88
CA ASP A 481 -11.80 0.45 -10.32
C ASP A 481 -11.65 1.97 -10.27
N VAL A 482 -12.66 2.71 -10.75
CA VAL A 482 -12.70 4.18 -10.66
C VAL A 482 -12.63 4.62 -9.20
N LYS A 483 -13.44 4.01 -8.32
CA LYS A 483 -13.41 4.32 -6.89
C LYS A 483 -12.06 4.01 -6.25
N ALA A 484 -11.43 2.88 -6.59
CA ALA A 484 -10.11 2.51 -6.10
C ALA A 484 -9.04 3.51 -6.54
N LEU A 485 -9.09 3.97 -7.78
CA LEU A 485 -8.19 5.01 -8.32
C LEU A 485 -8.32 6.32 -7.55
N PHE A 486 -9.54 6.80 -7.32
CA PHE A 486 -9.79 7.99 -6.50
C PHE A 486 -9.27 7.83 -5.07
N ASN A 487 -9.50 6.66 -4.46
CA ASN A 487 -9.00 6.36 -3.12
C ASN A 487 -7.47 6.45 -3.05
N VAL A 488 -6.75 5.77 -3.95
CA VAL A 488 -5.28 5.80 -4.00
C VAL A 488 -4.76 7.22 -4.27
N PHE A 489 -5.42 7.95 -5.17
CA PHE A 489 -5.02 9.31 -5.53
C PHE A 489 -5.12 10.29 -4.35
N GLY A 490 -6.09 10.08 -3.44
CA GLY A 490 -6.20 10.86 -2.21
C GLY A 490 -4.95 10.80 -1.32
N TYR A 491 -4.31 9.63 -1.21
CA TYR A 491 -3.03 9.53 -0.50
C TYR A 491 -1.91 10.30 -1.21
N GLY A 492 -1.88 10.25 -2.55
CA GLY A 492 -0.93 11.01 -3.36
C GLY A 492 -1.08 12.53 -3.18
N LEU A 493 -2.32 13.02 -3.08
CA LEU A 493 -2.60 14.43 -2.79
C LEU A 493 -2.05 14.86 -1.44
N ARG A 494 -2.16 14.03 -0.39
CA ARG A 494 -1.55 14.34 0.92
C ARG A 494 -0.03 14.51 0.80
N MET A 495 0.62 13.66 0.03
CA MET A 495 2.07 13.76 -0.17
C MET A 495 2.44 14.99 -0.99
N SER A 496 1.64 15.31 -2.02
CA SER A 496 1.91 16.44 -2.91
C SER A 496 1.65 17.81 -2.29
N LEU A 497 0.56 17.94 -1.53
CA LEU A 497 0.08 19.22 -1.01
C LEU A 497 0.59 19.54 0.40
N THR A 498 1.47 18.69 0.95
CA THR A 498 2.03 18.94 2.28
C THR A 498 2.88 20.21 2.29
N GLN A 499 2.73 21.03 3.33
CA GLN A 499 3.56 22.20 3.58
C GLN A 499 4.60 21.97 4.69
N ALA A 500 4.71 20.73 5.19
CA ALA A 500 5.64 20.34 6.23
C ALA A 500 7.11 20.53 5.79
N ASN A 501 7.92 21.15 6.64
CA ASN A 501 9.31 21.52 6.34
C ASN A 501 10.30 20.38 6.61
N TYR A 502 9.89 19.35 7.36
CA TYR A 502 10.76 18.24 7.73
C TYR A 502 10.23 16.90 7.24
N THR A 503 11.14 15.97 6.91
CA THR A 503 10.78 14.62 6.45
C THR A 503 9.91 13.90 7.48
N ALA A 504 10.18 14.10 8.78
CA ALA A 504 9.46 13.46 9.87
C ALA A 504 7.95 13.74 9.87
N SER A 505 7.52 14.92 9.37
CA SER A 505 6.12 15.35 9.29
C SER A 505 5.51 15.15 7.91
N SER A 506 6.30 15.29 6.84
CA SER A 506 5.80 15.22 5.47
C SER A 506 5.55 13.79 4.97
N ARG A 507 6.25 12.81 5.52
CA ARG A 507 6.15 11.39 5.13
C ARG A 507 4.79 10.75 5.52
N PRO A 508 4.45 9.56 4.97
CA PRO A 508 3.20 8.87 5.31
C PRO A 508 3.02 8.67 6.82
N SER A 509 4.07 8.23 7.51
CA SER A 509 4.12 8.05 8.97
C SER A 509 4.20 9.37 9.76
N GLY A 510 4.18 10.53 9.10
CA GLY A 510 4.12 11.87 9.71
C GLY A 510 2.77 12.21 10.36
N VAL A 511 1.80 11.30 10.30
CA VAL A 511 0.54 11.35 11.05
C VAL A 511 0.30 10.02 11.78
N GLU A 512 -0.61 10.03 12.74
CA GLU A 512 -1.10 8.86 13.44
C GLU A 512 -1.76 7.85 12.47
N TRP A 513 -1.51 6.56 12.67
CA TRP A 513 -1.87 5.54 11.70
C TRP A 513 -3.39 5.41 11.48
N ASP A 514 -4.17 5.57 12.53
CA ASP A 514 -5.64 5.49 12.53
C ASP A 514 -6.32 6.72 11.88
N CYS A 515 -5.55 7.69 11.39
CA CYS A 515 -6.04 8.79 10.57
C CYS A 515 -5.45 8.82 9.15
N ALA A 516 -4.56 7.87 8.83
CA ALA A 516 -3.82 7.84 7.57
C ALA A 516 -4.73 7.65 6.34
N ASP A 517 -5.88 6.99 6.52
CA ASP A 517 -6.84 6.67 5.45
C ASP A 517 -7.78 7.83 5.07
N MET A 518 -7.80 8.93 5.85
CA MET A 518 -8.72 10.05 5.61
C MET A 518 -8.62 10.66 4.21
N PRO A 519 -7.43 10.92 3.62
CA PRO A 519 -7.34 11.50 2.29
C PRO A 519 -7.94 10.60 1.19
N GLY A 520 -7.72 9.29 1.26
CA GLY A 520 -8.30 8.33 0.32
C GLY A 520 -9.81 8.22 0.47
N ALA A 521 -10.30 8.15 1.71
CA ALA A 521 -11.73 8.15 2.01
C ALA A 521 -12.44 9.44 1.54
N PHE A 522 -11.77 10.58 1.67
CA PHE A 522 -12.26 11.88 1.19
C PHE A 522 -12.38 11.90 -0.35
N MET A 523 -11.31 11.56 -1.07
CA MET A 523 -11.36 11.52 -2.55
C MET A 523 -12.39 10.51 -3.06
N SER A 524 -12.59 9.39 -2.35
CA SER A 524 -13.62 8.41 -2.65
C SER A 524 -15.07 8.93 -2.53
N LYS A 525 -15.30 10.18 -2.12
CA LYS A 525 -16.62 10.82 -2.18
C LYS A 525 -16.92 11.46 -3.53
N PHE A 526 -15.88 11.80 -4.32
CA PHE A 526 -16.04 12.58 -5.55
C PHE A 526 -16.25 11.73 -6.81
N TRP A 527 -15.91 10.44 -6.79
CA TRP A 527 -16.12 9.58 -7.98
C TRP A 527 -17.60 9.52 -8.40
N GLY A 528 -18.54 9.76 -7.47
CA GLY A 528 -19.99 9.77 -7.72
C GLY A 528 -20.59 11.16 -7.96
N GLU A 529 -19.81 12.24 -7.95
CA GLU A 529 -20.36 13.60 -8.03
C GLU A 529 -20.82 13.98 -9.44
N ARG A 530 -22.08 14.38 -9.56
CA ARG A 530 -22.77 14.63 -10.83
C ARG A 530 -22.03 15.62 -11.76
N GLY A 531 -21.26 16.56 -11.21
CA GLY A 531 -20.43 17.51 -11.97
C GLY A 531 -19.27 16.81 -12.68
N TRP A 532 -18.58 15.91 -11.98
CA TRP A 532 -17.50 15.11 -12.54
C TRP A 532 -18.01 14.20 -13.68
N TRP A 533 -19.13 13.53 -13.46
CA TRP A 533 -19.78 12.67 -14.46
C TRP A 533 -20.15 13.40 -15.75
N LYS A 534 -20.73 14.59 -15.63
CA LYS A 534 -21.16 15.41 -16.78
C LYS A 534 -20.01 15.98 -17.61
N MET A 535 -18.86 16.21 -16.99
CA MET A 535 -17.68 16.76 -17.69
C MET A 535 -16.85 15.66 -18.35
N ASN A 536 -16.81 14.45 -17.77
CA ASN A 536 -15.75 13.48 -18.09
C ASN A 536 -16.25 12.10 -18.55
N CYS A 537 -17.51 11.74 -18.31
CA CYS A 537 -18.05 10.41 -18.65
C CYS A 537 -19.27 10.46 -19.58
N ILE A 538 -19.99 11.59 -19.61
CA ILE A 538 -21.19 11.78 -20.41
C ILE A 538 -21.02 13.04 -21.25
N SER A 539 -20.41 12.93 -22.43
CA SER A 539 -20.71 13.89 -23.49
C SER A 539 -22.17 13.67 -23.89
N VAL A 540 -23.07 14.51 -23.39
CA VAL A 540 -24.43 14.62 -23.94
C VAL A 540 -24.36 15.23 -25.33
#